data_AF-A0A950LJZ6-F1
#
_entry.id   AF-A0A950LJZ6-F1
#
_cell.length_a   1.000
_cell.length_b   1.000
_cell.length_c   1.000
_cell.angle_alpha   90.00
_cell.angle_beta   90.00
_cell.angle_gamma   90.00
#
_symmetry.space_group_name_H-M   'P 1'
#
loop_
_entity.id
_entity.type
_entity.pdbx_description
1 polymer ?
#
loop_
_entity_poly.entity_id
_entity_poly.type
_entity_poly.pdbx_seq_one_letter_code
_entity_poly.pdbx_strand_id
1 'polypeptide(L)'
;HGVLNTDNITITGESFDYGPYRFLPNYDPGFTAAYFDETGLYAYGRQPNAVLWNLYRLAETLSLVAPVEKLKEALSRFDDAFTTQLGASVVWRLGLEPRSPDQDATLADKLFMFLKAASAPFEQVMFDWRGGFARKEKALAGPAGALYRGEAFESLERALADYEPAPSSTEAEAYFSGERPVTLLYDEIEALWAAIAERDDWSQFEEKLAAIDLVREAYGVA
;
A
#
# COMPACT_ATOMS: atom_id res chain seq x y z
N HIS A 1 2.51 3.03 9.59
CA HIS A 1 3.31 4.03 10.32
C HIS A 1 3.92 3.46 11.61
N GLY A 2 3.11 2.95 12.54
CA GLY A 2 3.58 2.45 13.84
C GLY A 2 3.37 3.45 15.00
N VAL A 3 3.36 4.75 14.71
CA VAL A 3 3.04 5.81 15.68
C VAL A 3 2.24 6.91 15.00
N LEU A 4 0.91 6.93 15.12
CA LEU A 4 0.06 7.98 14.55
C LEU A 4 -0.49 8.90 15.65
N ASN A 5 0.41 9.40 16.50
CA ASN A 5 0.06 10.48 17.44
C ASN A 5 -0.26 11.77 16.66
N THR A 6 -1.00 12.70 17.25
CA THR A 6 -1.42 13.95 16.59
C THR A 6 -0.26 14.83 16.15
N ASP A 7 0.86 14.82 16.89
CA ASP A 7 2.09 15.54 16.58
C ASP A 7 2.84 14.98 15.36
N ASN A 8 2.53 13.74 14.96
CA ASN A 8 3.09 13.09 13.77
C ASN A 8 2.19 13.23 12.53
N ILE A 9 1.10 13.99 12.61
CA ILE A 9 0.23 14.30 11.47
C ILE A 9 0.58 15.67 10.92
N THR A 10 1.13 15.70 9.71
CA THR A 10 1.40 16.95 8.99
C THR A 10 0.10 17.56 8.47
N ILE A 11 0.03 18.90 8.44
CA ILE A 11 -1.12 19.61 7.86
C ILE A 11 -1.20 19.43 6.34
N THR A 12 -0.06 19.15 5.69
CA THR A 12 0.03 18.86 4.25
C THR A 12 -0.48 17.46 3.89
N GLY A 13 -0.57 16.54 4.87
CA GLY A 13 -0.95 15.14 4.64
C GLY A 13 0.21 14.22 4.24
N GLU A 14 1.44 14.73 4.26
CA GLU A 14 2.66 13.95 4.00
C GLU A 14 2.98 13.02 5.18
N SER A 15 3.52 11.84 4.87
CA SER A 15 4.04 10.91 5.89
C SER A 15 5.27 11.51 6.58
N PHE A 16 5.33 11.44 7.91
CA PHE A 16 6.32 12.14 8.73
C PHE A 16 6.69 11.36 9.98
N ASP A 17 7.91 11.56 10.48
CA ASP A 17 8.45 10.89 11.68
C ASP A 17 8.58 9.36 11.55
N TYR A 18 9.47 8.93 10.66
CA TYR A 18 9.78 7.53 10.40
C TYR A 18 10.59 6.89 11.53
N GLY A 19 9.89 6.49 12.60
CA GLY A 19 10.45 5.69 13.70
C GLY A 19 10.25 4.18 13.48
N PRO A 20 9.30 3.52 14.18
CA PRO A 20 9.07 2.09 14.05
C PRO A 20 8.13 1.76 12.87
N TYR A 21 8.44 2.26 11.68
CA TYR A 21 7.68 1.93 10.48
C TYR A 21 8.07 0.56 9.95
N ARG A 22 7.13 -0.12 9.31
CA ARG A 22 7.35 -1.43 8.66
C ARG A 22 6.49 -1.51 7.41
N PHE A 23 7.05 -2.05 6.33
CA PHE A 23 6.30 -2.53 5.19
C PHE A 23 5.75 -3.93 5.48
N LEU A 24 4.59 -4.26 4.90
CA LEU A 24 3.93 -5.55 5.09
C LEU A 24 4.63 -6.65 4.26
N PRO A 25 5.08 -7.76 4.88
CA PRO A 25 5.48 -8.94 4.11
C PRO A 25 4.26 -9.61 3.48
N ASN A 26 3.21 -9.86 4.28
CA ASN A 26 1.91 -10.37 3.85
C ASN A 26 0.82 -9.43 4.36
N TYR A 27 -0.37 -9.49 3.76
CA TYR A 27 -1.49 -8.69 4.26
C TYR A 27 -2.04 -9.23 5.58
N ASP A 28 -1.82 -8.47 6.65
CA ASP A 28 -2.45 -8.71 7.94
C ASP A 28 -2.99 -7.37 8.50
N PRO A 29 -4.32 -7.19 8.56
CA PRO A 29 -4.93 -6.01 9.18
C PRO A 29 -4.54 -5.80 10.65
N GLY A 30 -4.19 -6.88 11.36
CA GLY A 30 -3.75 -6.86 12.75
C GLY A 30 -2.28 -6.54 12.95
N PHE A 31 -1.49 -6.44 11.88
CA PHE A 31 -0.05 -6.22 11.96
C PHE A 31 0.29 -4.88 12.62
N THR A 32 1.11 -4.93 13.67
CA THR A 32 1.68 -3.76 14.35
C THR A 32 3.14 -3.60 13.97
N ALA A 33 3.53 -2.39 13.58
CA ALA A 33 4.92 -2.08 13.21
C ALA A 33 5.78 -1.76 14.44
N ALA A 34 5.19 -1.13 15.46
CA ALA A 34 5.84 -0.78 16.70
C ALA A 34 5.79 -1.95 17.70
N TYR A 35 6.97 -2.40 18.16
CA TYR A 35 7.10 -3.49 19.12
C TYR A 35 6.43 -3.19 20.47
N PHE A 36 6.23 -1.92 20.79
CA PHE A 36 5.60 -1.44 22.03
C PHE A 36 4.08 -1.21 21.89
N ASP A 37 3.49 -1.36 20.70
CA ASP A 37 2.04 -1.26 20.51
C ASP A 37 1.35 -2.58 20.85
N GLU A 38 1.31 -2.90 22.15
CA GLU A 38 0.74 -4.15 22.67
C GLU A 38 -0.78 -4.24 22.47
N THR A 39 -1.46 -3.11 22.28
CA THR A 39 -2.93 -3.02 22.12
C THR A 39 -3.38 -2.99 20.66
N GLY A 40 -2.42 -2.87 19.74
CA GLY A 40 -2.67 -2.67 18.32
C GLY A 40 -3.39 -1.37 18.02
N LEU A 41 -3.12 -0.29 18.75
CA LEU A 41 -3.70 1.02 18.51
C LEU A 41 -3.44 1.50 17.08
N TYR A 42 -2.23 1.24 16.57
CA TYR A 42 -1.77 1.62 15.23
C TYR A 42 -1.55 0.41 14.30
N ALA A 43 -2.23 -0.70 14.56
CA ALA A 43 -2.27 -1.85 13.65
C ALA A 43 -2.68 -1.42 12.24
N TYR A 44 -2.16 -2.08 11.19
CA TYR A 44 -2.32 -1.69 9.80
C TYR A 44 -3.77 -1.33 9.42
N GLY A 45 -4.72 -2.23 9.72
CA GLY A 45 -6.14 -2.04 9.41
C GLY A 45 -6.86 -0.98 10.26
N ARG A 46 -6.23 -0.48 11.32
CA ARG A 46 -6.78 0.59 12.19
C ARG A 46 -6.25 1.98 11.85
N GLN A 47 -5.22 2.09 11.01
CA GLN A 47 -4.61 3.38 10.69
C GLN A 47 -5.60 4.42 10.10
N PRO A 48 -6.56 4.07 9.22
CA PRO A 48 -7.55 5.03 8.74
C PRO A 48 -8.37 5.66 9.87
N ASN A 49 -8.82 4.84 10.83
CA ASN A 49 -9.57 5.32 12.00
C ASN A 49 -8.70 6.15 12.94
N ALA A 50 -7.42 5.82 13.10
CA ALA A 50 -6.48 6.63 13.88
C ALA A 50 -6.30 8.03 13.26
N VAL A 51 -6.17 8.11 11.93
CA VAL A 51 -6.10 9.40 11.20
C VAL A 51 -7.40 10.19 11.35
N LEU A 52 -8.57 9.54 11.19
CA LEU A 52 -9.86 10.21 11.41
C LEU A 52 -9.98 10.76 12.83
N TRP A 53 -9.54 10.01 13.85
CA TRP A 53 -9.51 10.47 15.24
C TRP A 53 -8.61 11.70 15.41
N ASN A 54 -7.44 11.73 14.75
CA ASN A 54 -6.55 12.90 14.76
C ASN A 54 -7.21 14.11 14.08
N LEU A 55 -7.96 13.92 12.99
CA LEU A 55 -8.73 14.97 12.34
C LEU A 55 -9.83 15.54 13.24
N TYR A 56 -10.50 14.69 14.04
CA TYR A 56 -11.43 15.16 15.08
C TYR A 56 -10.73 16.04 16.12
N ARG A 57 -9.55 15.66 16.60
CA ARG A 57 -8.75 16.48 17.53
C ARG A 57 -8.36 17.82 16.91
N LEU A 58 -7.95 17.83 15.64
CA LEU A 58 -7.68 19.08 14.92
C LEU A 58 -8.94 19.96 14.83
N ALA A 59 -10.09 19.38 14.45
CA ALA A 59 -11.34 20.12 14.34
C ALA A 59 -11.79 20.74 15.67
N GLU A 60 -11.57 20.07 16.80
CA GLU A 60 -11.86 20.65 18.12
C GLU A 60 -11.09 21.95 18.35
N THR A 61 -9.80 22.01 17.98
CA THR A 61 -9.01 23.24 18.08
C THR A 61 -9.52 24.34 17.14
N LEU A 62 -9.95 23.98 15.93
CA LEU A 62 -10.45 24.91 14.92
C LEU A 62 -11.84 25.47 15.26
N SER A 63 -12.60 24.81 16.15
CA SER A 63 -13.92 25.28 16.59
C SER A 63 -13.90 26.66 17.28
N LEU A 64 -12.72 27.09 17.75
CA LEU A 64 -12.51 28.43 18.30
C LEU A 64 -12.59 29.53 17.24
N VAL A 65 -12.39 29.19 15.97
CA VAL A 65 -12.29 30.14 14.84
C VAL A 65 -13.17 29.75 13.63
N ALA A 66 -13.88 28.63 13.70
CA ALA A 66 -14.75 28.13 12.63
C ALA A 66 -16.08 27.56 13.18
N PRO A 67 -17.19 27.67 12.42
CA PRO A 67 -18.46 27.07 12.83
C PRO A 67 -18.38 25.55 12.94
N VAL A 68 -18.82 25.00 14.08
CA VAL A 68 -18.81 23.55 14.36
C VAL A 68 -19.48 22.74 13.24
N GLU A 69 -20.57 23.23 12.67
CA GLU A 69 -21.31 22.48 11.65
C GLU A 69 -20.56 22.37 10.33
N LYS A 70 -19.71 23.36 10.01
CA LYS A 70 -18.81 23.28 8.86
C LYS A 70 -17.68 22.28 9.08
N LEU A 71 -17.19 22.17 10.32
CA LEU A 71 -16.18 21.18 10.68
C LEU A 71 -16.75 19.75 10.62
N LYS A 72 -17.96 19.52 11.13
CA LYS A 72 -18.66 18.23 11.01
C LYS A 72 -18.91 17.86 9.54
N GLU A 73 -19.36 18.81 8.73
CA GLU A 73 -19.58 18.62 7.28
C GLU A 73 -18.28 18.25 6.54
N ALA A 74 -17.13 18.76 6.99
CA ALA A 74 -15.84 18.37 6.42
C ALA A 74 -15.43 16.96 6.85
N LEU A 75 -15.55 16.65 8.14
CA LEU A 75 -15.18 15.34 8.70
C LEU A 75 -16.06 14.19 8.17
N SER A 76 -17.34 14.44 7.91
CA SER A 76 -18.25 13.42 7.38
C SER A 76 -17.90 12.91 5.98
N ARG A 77 -16.97 13.58 5.29
CA ARG A 77 -16.51 13.19 3.94
C ARG A 77 -15.35 12.20 3.98
N PHE A 78 -14.78 11.94 5.17
CA PHE A 78 -13.57 11.14 5.30
C PHE A 78 -13.76 9.72 4.77
N ASP A 79 -14.82 9.03 5.17
CA ASP A 79 -15.02 7.62 4.82
C ASP A 79 -15.21 7.43 3.30
N ASP A 80 -16.01 8.29 2.68
CA ASP A 80 -16.23 8.28 1.23
C ASP A 80 -14.93 8.61 0.47
N ALA A 81 -14.19 9.63 0.93
CA ALA A 81 -12.92 10.01 0.32
C ALA A 81 -11.87 8.90 0.47
N PHE A 82 -11.77 8.28 1.64
CA PHE A 82 -10.84 7.18 1.89
C PHE A 82 -11.17 5.96 1.03
N THR A 83 -12.45 5.55 0.98
CA THR A 83 -12.89 4.38 0.21
C THR A 83 -12.65 4.59 -1.29
N THR A 84 -13.03 5.77 -1.80
CA THR A 84 -12.82 6.15 -3.20
C THR A 84 -11.32 6.14 -3.54
N GLN A 85 -10.50 6.76 -2.70
CA GLN A 85 -9.06 6.86 -2.95
C GLN A 85 -8.35 5.51 -2.80
N LEU A 86 -8.79 4.64 -1.90
CA LEU A 86 -8.25 3.28 -1.75
C LEU A 86 -8.51 2.46 -3.01
N GLY A 87 -9.73 2.48 -3.54
CA GLY A 87 -10.09 1.83 -4.80
C GLY A 87 -9.21 2.33 -5.95
N ALA A 88 -9.15 3.65 -6.14
CA ALA A 88 -8.33 4.28 -7.17
C ALA A 88 -6.83 3.92 -7.03
N SER A 89 -6.32 3.87 -5.80
CA SER A 89 -4.92 3.50 -5.53
C SER A 89 -4.63 2.05 -5.87
N VAL A 90 -5.55 1.12 -5.61
CA VAL A 90 -5.42 -0.29 -5.99
C VAL A 90 -5.43 -0.45 -7.50
N VAL A 91 -6.38 0.19 -8.20
CA VAL A 91 -6.46 0.20 -9.67
C VAL A 91 -5.16 0.72 -10.28
N TRP A 92 -4.65 1.85 -9.79
CA TRP A 92 -3.38 2.43 -10.25
C TRP A 92 -2.19 1.51 -9.98
N ARG A 93 -2.11 0.90 -8.79
CA ARG A 93 -1.07 -0.07 -8.41
C ARG A 93 -1.06 -1.27 -9.35
N LEU A 94 -2.23 -1.78 -9.69
CA LEU A 94 -2.44 -2.86 -10.65
C LEU A 94 -2.29 -2.43 -12.12
N GLY A 95 -2.03 -1.15 -12.40
CA GLY A 95 -1.82 -0.66 -13.78
C GLY A 95 -3.05 -0.86 -14.66
N LEU A 96 -4.22 -0.55 -14.13
CA LEU A 96 -5.52 -0.69 -14.80
C LEU A 96 -6.13 0.68 -15.10
N GLU A 97 -6.96 0.75 -16.15
CA GLU A 97 -7.81 1.92 -16.38
C GLU A 97 -8.94 1.95 -15.33
N PRO A 98 -9.17 3.09 -14.65
CA PRO A 98 -10.24 3.21 -13.67
C PRO A 98 -11.62 3.10 -14.33
N ARG A 99 -12.59 2.57 -13.58
CA ARG A 99 -13.96 2.44 -14.08
C ARG A 99 -14.90 3.39 -13.36
N SER A 100 -15.27 3.06 -12.12
CA SER A 100 -16.10 3.91 -11.27
C SER A 100 -15.75 3.67 -9.81
N PRO A 101 -15.99 4.64 -8.91
CA PRO A 101 -15.66 4.49 -7.49
C PRO A 101 -16.14 3.18 -6.86
N ASP A 102 -17.38 2.77 -7.14
CA ASP A 102 -17.97 1.55 -6.60
C ASP A 102 -17.30 0.27 -7.16
N GLN A 103 -16.97 0.27 -8.45
CA GLN A 103 -16.30 -0.87 -9.09
C GLN A 103 -14.85 -0.99 -8.64
N ASP A 104 -14.15 0.14 -8.51
CA ASP A 104 -12.75 0.19 -8.08
C ASP A 104 -12.63 -0.21 -6.60
N ALA A 105 -13.56 0.24 -5.75
CA ALA A 105 -13.68 -0.20 -4.36
C ALA A 105 -13.98 -1.71 -4.27
N THR A 106 -14.88 -2.22 -5.12
CA THR A 106 -15.18 -3.65 -5.18
C THR A 106 -13.93 -4.46 -5.56
N LEU A 107 -13.13 -4.00 -6.53
CA LEU A 107 -11.87 -4.66 -6.90
C LEU A 107 -10.89 -4.68 -5.72
N ALA A 108 -10.73 -3.54 -5.03
CA ALA A 108 -9.89 -3.45 -3.84
C ALA A 108 -10.32 -4.44 -2.75
N ASP A 109 -11.62 -4.54 -2.47
CA ASP A 109 -12.15 -5.51 -1.50
C ASP A 109 -11.81 -6.95 -1.88
N LYS A 110 -12.00 -7.33 -3.15
CA LYS A 110 -11.66 -8.68 -3.63
C LYS A 110 -10.17 -8.97 -3.50
N LEU A 111 -9.33 -7.97 -3.77
CA LEU A 111 -7.88 -8.09 -3.63
C LEU A 111 -7.47 -8.31 -2.17
N PHE A 112 -7.97 -7.48 -1.24
CA PHE A 112 -7.67 -7.64 0.18
C PHE A 112 -8.24 -8.93 0.77
N MET A 113 -9.42 -9.38 0.32
CA MET A 113 -9.97 -10.68 0.70
C MET A 113 -9.07 -11.83 0.25
N PHE A 114 -8.57 -11.80 -0.99
CA PHE A 114 -7.62 -12.79 -1.49
C PHE A 114 -6.30 -12.76 -0.71
N LEU A 115 -5.70 -11.58 -0.57
CA LEU A 115 -4.45 -11.39 0.16
C LEU A 115 -4.52 -11.95 1.58
N LYS A 116 -5.64 -11.72 2.28
CA LYS A 116 -5.89 -12.27 3.61
C LYS A 116 -6.07 -13.79 3.59
N ALA A 117 -6.89 -14.31 2.68
CA ALA A 117 -7.22 -15.73 2.63
C ALA A 117 -6.01 -16.61 2.27
N ALA A 118 -5.18 -16.13 1.34
CA ALA A 118 -3.98 -16.85 0.89
C ALA A 118 -2.75 -16.56 1.75
N SER A 119 -2.81 -15.56 2.66
CA SER A 119 -1.63 -14.98 3.32
C SER A 119 -0.52 -14.67 2.30
N ALA A 120 -0.91 -14.14 1.14
CA ALA A 120 0.00 -13.94 0.02
C ALA A 120 0.92 -12.72 0.25
N PRO A 121 2.14 -12.74 -0.31
CA PRO A 121 3.07 -11.62 -0.14
C PRO A 121 2.50 -10.34 -0.77
N PHE A 122 2.36 -9.30 0.06
CA PHE A 122 1.55 -8.12 -0.27
C PHE A 122 2.00 -7.46 -1.58
N GLU A 123 3.30 -7.17 -1.68
CA GLU A 123 3.87 -6.50 -2.84
C GLU A 123 3.96 -7.42 -4.07
N GLN A 124 4.21 -8.72 -3.87
CA GLN A 124 4.33 -9.68 -4.98
C GLN A 124 3.02 -9.80 -5.76
N VAL A 125 1.86 -9.83 -5.07
CA VAL A 125 0.57 -9.91 -5.76
C VAL A 125 0.33 -8.67 -6.62
N MET A 126 0.62 -7.48 -6.10
CA MET A 126 0.47 -6.23 -6.87
C MET A 126 1.40 -6.21 -8.09
N PHE A 127 2.62 -6.71 -7.92
CA PHE A 127 3.63 -6.79 -8.98
C PHE A 127 3.25 -7.79 -10.07
N ASP A 128 2.83 -9.00 -9.70
CA ASP A 128 2.47 -10.07 -10.64
C ASP A 128 1.25 -9.68 -11.49
N TRP A 129 0.29 -8.99 -10.88
CA TRP A 129 -0.99 -8.63 -11.49
C TRP A 129 -1.01 -7.22 -12.07
N ARG A 130 0.14 -6.54 -12.17
CA ARG A 130 0.20 -5.24 -12.84
C ARG A 130 0.03 -5.37 -14.35
N GLY A 131 -1.02 -4.79 -14.90
CA GLY A 131 -1.53 -5.04 -16.25
C GLY A 131 -2.74 -5.99 -16.26
N GLY A 132 -3.26 -6.33 -15.07
CA GLY A 132 -4.52 -7.05 -14.92
C GLY A 132 -4.51 -8.48 -15.43
N PHE A 133 -5.67 -8.88 -15.96
CA PHE A 133 -5.91 -10.24 -16.44
C PHE A 133 -4.96 -10.66 -17.55
N ALA A 134 -4.43 -9.73 -18.34
CA ALA A 134 -3.43 -10.01 -19.38
C ALA A 134 -2.13 -10.62 -18.82
N ARG A 135 -1.83 -10.43 -17.53
CA ARG A 135 -0.64 -11.02 -16.88
C ARG A 135 -0.85 -12.41 -16.31
N LYS A 136 -2.07 -12.97 -16.40
CA LYS A 136 -2.45 -14.23 -15.75
C LYS A 136 -1.44 -15.36 -15.98
N GLU A 137 -1.06 -15.63 -17.23
CA GLU A 137 -0.14 -16.72 -17.54
C GLU A 137 1.20 -16.55 -16.81
N LYS A 138 1.76 -15.34 -16.86
CA LYS A 138 2.99 -14.99 -16.16
C LYS A 138 2.83 -15.11 -14.64
N ALA A 139 1.76 -14.55 -14.07
CA ALA A 139 1.51 -14.58 -12.63
C ALA A 139 1.42 -16.02 -12.11
N LEU A 140 0.73 -16.91 -12.84
CA LEU A 140 0.61 -18.33 -12.49
C LEU A 140 1.93 -19.10 -12.62
N ALA A 141 2.82 -18.69 -13.52
CA ALA A 141 4.16 -19.26 -13.65
C ALA A 141 5.18 -18.67 -12.67
N GLY A 142 4.85 -17.55 -12.01
CA GLY A 142 5.74 -16.80 -11.14
C GLY A 142 5.89 -17.39 -9.72
N PRO A 143 6.71 -16.75 -8.87
CA PRO A 143 7.04 -17.26 -7.54
C PRO A 143 5.82 -17.46 -6.62
N ALA A 144 4.78 -16.63 -6.75
CA ALA A 144 3.54 -16.75 -6.00
C ALA A 144 2.44 -17.53 -6.73
N GLY A 145 2.73 -18.13 -7.89
CA GLY A 145 1.75 -18.80 -8.76
C GLY A 145 0.91 -19.86 -8.05
N ALA A 146 1.52 -20.62 -7.14
CA ALA A 146 0.84 -21.64 -6.34
C ALA A 146 -0.21 -21.09 -5.36
N LEU A 147 -0.21 -19.78 -5.07
CA LEU A 147 -1.17 -19.12 -4.21
C LEU A 147 -2.41 -18.63 -4.97
N TYR A 148 -2.31 -18.44 -6.29
CA TYR A 148 -3.38 -17.95 -7.17
C TYR A 148 -4.41 -19.05 -7.49
N ARG A 149 -5.15 -19.48 -6.47
CA ARG A 149 -6.17 -20.53 -6.54
C ARG A 149 -7.21 -20.41 -5.43
N GLY A 150 -8.32 -21.12 -5.60
CA GLY A 150 -9.40 -21.17 -4.63
C GLY A 150 -10.37 -20.00 -4.76
N GLU A 151 -11.47 -20.07 -4.02
CA GLU A 151 -12.64 -19.19 -4.20
C GLU A 151 -12.31 -17.70 -4.10
N ALA A 152 -11.47 -17.30 -3.15
CA ALA A 152 -11.08 -15.90 -2.98
C ALA A 152 -10.30 -15.37 -4.20
N PHE A 153 -9.39 -16.18 -4.74
CA PHE A 153 -8.66 -15.83 -5.95
C PHE A 153 -9.57 -15.83 -7.18
N GLU A 154 -10.43 -16.84 -7.35
CA GLU A 154 -11.40 -16.89 -8.45
C GLU A 154 -12.37 -15.69 -8.44
N SER A 155 -12.68 -15.15 -7.25
CA SER A 155 -13.45 -13.91 -7.12
C SER A 155 -12.66 -12.67 -7.53
N LEU A 156 -11.36 -12.59 -7.21
CA LEU A 156 -10.47 -11.51 -7.64
C LEU A 156 -10.23 -11.57 -9.15
N GLU A 157 -9.95 -12.76 -9.68
CA GLU A 157 -9.69 -13.00 -11.09
C GLU A 157 -10.86 -12.56 -11.96
N ARG A 158 -12.10 -12.90 -11.58
CA ARG A 158 -13.31 -12.43 -12.28
C ARG A 158 -13.43 -10.91 -12.26
N ALA A 159 -13.10 -10.27 -11.14
CA ALA A 159 -13.13 -8.80 -11.06
C ALA A 159 -12.05 -8.17 -11.97
N LEU A 160 -10.84 -8.74 -12.01
CA LEU A 160 -9.76 -8.27 -12.87
C LEU A 160 -10.07 -8.40 -14.37
N ALA A 161 -10.87 -9.41 -14.76
CA ALA A 161 -11.24 -9.63 -16.16
C ALA A 161 -12.11 -8.50 -16.75
N ASP A 162 -12.74 -7.68 -15.91
CA ASP A 162 -13.57 -6.55 -16.36
C ASP A 162 -12.78 -5.23 -16.51
N TYR A 163 -11.47 -5.24 -16.25
CA TYR A 163 -10.60 -4.07 -16.35
C TYR A 163 -9.66 -4.17 -17.55
N GLU A 164 -9.49 -3.06 -18.24
CA GLU A 164 -8.47 -2.92 -19.28
C GLU A 164 -7.14 -2.47 -18.66
N PRO A 165 -5.99 -2.95 -19.18
CA PRO A 165 -4.70 -2.48 -18.73
C PRO A 165 -4.51 -1.00 -19.13
N ALA A 166 -3.97 -0.22 -18.20
CA ALA A 166 -3.53 1.14 -18.49
C ALA A 166 -2.27 1.13 -19.37
N PRO A 167 -2.01 2.20 -20.15
CA PRO A 167 -0.77 2.37 -20.89
C PRO A 167 0.47 2.18 -20.01
N SER A 168 1.42 1.40 -20.51
CA SER A 168 2.66 1.05 -19.81
C SER A 168 3.85 1.70 -20.52
N SER A 169 4.79 2.27 -19.75
CA SER A 169 6.04 2.78 -20.31
C SER A 169 7.04 1.64 -20.59
N THR A 170 8.12 1.94 -21.31
CA THR A 170 9.16 0.93 -21.57
C THR A 170 9.85 0.51 -20.27
N GLU A 171 10.07 1.45 -19.37
CA GLU A 171 10.66 1.25 -18.05
C GLU A 171 9.75 0.40 -17.17
N ALA A 172 8.43 0.66 -17.21
CA ALA A 172 7.44 -0.15 -16.51
C ALA A 172 7.44 -1.59 -17.04
N GLU A 173 7.35 -1.80 -18.35
CA GLU A 173 7.44 -3.15 -18.93
C GLU A 173 8.73 -3.86 -18.52
N ALA A 174 9.87 -3.17 -18.58
CA ALA A 174 11.16 -3.73 -18.17
C ALA A 174 11.13 -4.19 -16.71
N TYR A 175 10.72 -3.32 -15.78
CA TYR A 175 10.67 -3.65 -14.35
C TYR A 175 9.68 -4.78 -14.04
N PHE A 176 8.43 -4.66 -14.50
CA PHE A 176 7.38 -5.65 -14.22
C PHE A 176 7.56 -6.94 -15.03
N SER A 177 8.48 -7.00 -16.00
CA SER A 177 8.91 -8.24 -16.65
C SER A 177 9.75 -9.15 -15.75
N GLY A 178 10.32 -8.62 -14.66
CA GLY A 178 11.05 -9.39 -13.66
C GLY A 178 10.20 -10.39 -12.86
N GLU A 179 10.82 -11.12 -11.93
CA GLU A 179 10.16 -12.15 -11.12
C GLU A 179 9.69 -11.64 -9.75
N ARG A 180 10.36 -10.62 -9.20
CA ARG A 180 10.13 -10.13 -7.83
C ARG A 180 10.13 -8.61 -7.78
N PRO A 181 9.28 -8.00 -6.95
CA PRO A 181 9.35 -6.58 -6.69
C PRO A 181 10.56 -6.23 -5.82
N VAL A 182 11.06 -5.00 -5.97
CA VAL A 182 11.91 -4.38 -4.97
C VAL A 182 11.06 -4.07 -3.75
N THR A 183 11.52 -4.49 -2.57
CA THR A 183 10.84 -4.21 -1.31
C THR A 183 11.73 -3.46 -0.33
N LEU A 184 11.14 -3.10 0.80
CA LEU A 184 11.79 -2.52 1.98
C LEU A 184 11.30 -3.26 3.23
N LEU A 185 11.26 -4.58 3.16
CA LEU A 185 10.91 -5.42 4.32
C LEU A 185 11.95 -5.25 5.43
N TYR A 186 11.52 -5.53 6.66
CA TYR A 186 12.32 -5.22 7.84
C TYR A 186 13.72 -5.84 7.81
N ASP A 187 13.80 -7.13 7.49
CA ASP A 187 15.08 -7.85 7.44
C ASP A 187 15.99 -7.32 6.31
N GLU A 188 15.40 -6.79 5.22
CA GLU A 188 16.19 -6.12 4.18
C GLU A 188 16.80 -4.83 4.72
N ILE A 189 16.00 -4.00 5.41
CA ILE A 189 16.48 -2.75 6.02
C ILE A 189 17.57 -3.04 7.06
N GLU A 190 17.37 -4.02 7.93
CA GLU A 190 18.36 -4.41 8.95
C GLU A 190 19.66 -4.92 8.30
N ALA A 191 19.59 -5.67 7.20
CA ALA A 191 20.77 -6.12 6.47
C ALA A 191 21.58 -4.94 5.89
N LEU A 192 20.91 -3.93 5.34
CA LEU A 192 21.57 -2.71 4.85
C LEU A 192 22.32 -2.00 5.98
N TRP A 193 21.66 -1.81 7.12
CA TRP A 193 22.27 -1.14 8.28
C TRP A 193 23.40 -1.96 8.91
N ALA A 194 23.27 -3.29 8.96
CA ALA A 194 24.29 -4.17 9.50
C ALA A 194 25.59 -4.06 8.70
N ALA A 195 25.51 -4.03 7.35
CA ALA A 195 26.69 -3.86 6.51
C ALA A 195 27.42 -2.52 6.77
N ILE A 196 26.67 -1.43 6.90
CA ILE A 196 27.20 -0.11 7.20
C ILE A 196 27.82 -0.08 8.62
N ALA A 197 27.09 -0.56 9.62
CA ALA A 197 27.53 -0.49 11.01
C ALA A 197 28.76 -1.36 11.30
N GLU A 198 28.83 -2.56 10.71
CA GLU A 198 29.91 -3.52 10.99
C GLU A 198 31.17 -3.27 10.16
N ARG A 199 31.01 -2.76 8.93
CA ARG A 199 32.08 -2.73 7.93
C ARG A 199 32.23 -1.39 7.19
N ASP A 200 31.41 -0.38 7.51
CA ASP A 200 31.31 0.88 6.74
C ASP A 200 31.09 0.63 5.24
N ASP A 201 30.35 -0.44 4.92
CA ASP A 201 30.07 -0.87 3.56
C ASP A 201 28.70 -0.34 3.11
N TRP A 202 28.73 0.67 2.26
CA TRP A 202 27.55 1.36 1.72
C TRP A 202 27.01 0.74 0.42
N SER A 203 27.69 -0.27 -0.13
CA SER A 203 27.35 -0.82 -1.46
C SER A 203 25.91 -1.30 -1.56
N GLN A 204 25.43 -2.10 -0.60
CA GLN A 204 24.06 -2.62 -0.62
C GLN A 204 23.01 -1.50 -0.48
N PHE A 205 23.35 -0.45 0.25
CA PHE A 205 22.48 0.72 0.42
C PHE A 205 22.36 1.49 -0.90
N GLU A 206 23.48 1.76 -1.57
CA GLU A 206 23.51 2.42 -2.88
C GLU A 206 22.79 1.59 -3.96
N GLU A 207 23.00 0.26 -3.97
CA GLU A 207 22.28 -0.67 -4.85
C GLU A 207 20.78 -0.65 -4.59
N LYS A 208 20.35 -0.62 -3.31
CA LYS A 208 18.94 -0.51 -2.95
C LYS A 208 18.34 0.81 -3.41
N LEU A 209 19.05 1.92 -3.26
CA LEU A 209 18.58 3.24 -3.76
C LEU A 209 18.39 3.21 -5.27
N ALA A 210 19.37 2.69 -6.02
CA ALA A 210 19.25 2.54 -7.46
C ALA A 210 18.05 1.64 -7.85
N ALA A 211 17.81 0.56 -7.11
CA ALA A 211 16.64 -0.30 -7.33
C ALA A 211 15.32 0.42 -7.05
N ILE A 212 15.25 1.27 -6.01
CA ILE A 212 14.07 2.11 -5.71
C ILE A 212 13.85 3.15 -6.82
N ASP A 213 14.91 3.73 -7.38
CA ASP A 213 14.79 4.67 -8.51
C ASP A 213 14.17 4.00 -9.74
N LEU A 214 14.53 2.74 -10.03
CA LEU A 214 13.87 1.96 -11.10
C LEU A 214 12.38 1.78 -10.81
N VAL A 215 12.00 1.52 -9.55
CA VAL A 215 10.58 1.41 -9.16
C VAL A 215 9.87 2.75 -9.34
N ARG A 216 10.49 3.86 -8.95
CA ARG A 216 9.94 5.21 -9.12
C ARG A 216 9.62 5.49 -10.59
N GLU A 217 10.56 5.18 -11.49
CA GLU A 217 10.37 5.32 -12.94
C GLU A 217 9.25 4.38 -13.47
N ALA A 218 9.24 3.12 -13.04
CA ALA A 218 8.25 2.13 -13.47
C ALA A 218 6.80 2.48 -13.03
N TYR A 219 6.65 3.16 -11.89
CA TYR A 219 5.35 3.68 -11.45
C TYR A 219 5.02 5.06 -12.00
N GLY A 220 5.96 5.74 -12.67
CA GLY A 220 5.76 7.09 -13.19
C GLY A 220 5.60 8.15 -12.09
N VAL A 221 6.21 7.94 -10.93
CA VAL A 221 6.20 8.90 -9.83
C VAL A 221 7.31 9.91 -10.06
N ALA A 222 6.96 11.20 -10.16
CA ALA A 222 7.92 12.28 -10.41
C ALA A 222 8.83 12.52 -9.20
#